data_AF-A0A177E3A4-F1
#
_entry.id   AF-A0A177E3A4-F1
#
_cell.length_a   1.000
_cell.length_b   1.000
_cell.length_c   1.000
_cell.angle_alpha   90.00
_cell.angle_beta   90.00
_cell.angle_gamma   90.00
#
_symmetry.space_group_name_H-M   'P 1'
#
loop_
_entity.id
_entity.type
_entity.pdbx_description
1 polymer ?
#
loop_
_entity_poly.entity_id
_entity_poly.type
_entity_poly.pdbx_seq_one_letter_code
_entity_poly.pdbx_strand_id
1 'polypeptide(L)'
;MATDAPRKCSGNDCENDAGSLQCPNCQKIGKESYFCSQDCFKRNWSEHKKVHKSQSSILQNIFTPKVVSHPDPATGHYNPFPTYSYTGALRPVYPLSPRREVPKHIRHPDYAKDGIPRSEQVFVNRNKITILNKEEQDAMRKVCRYGREILDIAGRAAKPGVTTDYIDEIVHKATIERDSYPSPLNYCHFPKSVCTSLNEVICHGIPDQRVLKDGDILNVDISVYHGGFHADLNETFYIGDKALANPDAVRVTETARECLDKAIEIVKPGILFREYGNVIEKHAKSKNCSVIRTYCGHGVNQLFHCAPNVPHYAKNKAVGSAKPGMCFTIEPMISVGSHRDKTWPDEWTSVTQDGSLTAQFEHTLLVTEDGVEVLTARLPDSPGGPVQMPGTTNGETNGEAKAAA
;
A
#
# COMPACT_ATOMS: atom_id res chain seq x y z
N MET A 1 -34.73 13.80 53.09
CA MET A 1 -34.41 13.02 51.89
C MET A 1 -34.02 14.02 50.82
N ALA A 2 -32.73 14.12 50.48
CA ALA A 2 -32.28 15.02 49.43
C ALA A 2 -32.67 14.40 48.09
N THR A 3 -33.45 15.11 47.29
CA THR A 3 -33.75 14.72 45.91
C THR A 3 -32.51 15.07 45.08
N ASP A 4 -31.74 14.06 44.66
CA ASP A 4 -30.61 14.26 43.76
C ASP A 4 -31.09 14.95 42.48
N ALA A 5 -30.38 16.02 42.10
CA ALA A 5 -30.67 16.74 40.88
C ALA A 5 -30.55 15.78 39.67
N PRO A 6 -31.44 15.88 38.68
CA PRO A 6 -31.40 14.98 37.53
C PRO A 6 -30.09 15.16 36.76
N ARG A 7 -29.35 14.06 36.62
CA ARG A 7 -28.11 13.99 35.82
C ARG A 7 -28.38 14.40 34.38
N LYS A 8 -27.45 15.13 33.75
CA LYS A 8 -27.58 15.57 32.35
C LYS A 8 -27.03 14.56 31.35
N CYS A 9 -27.66 14.50 30.18
CA CYS A 9 -27.23 13.64 29.08
C CYS A 9 -25.83 14.05 28.58
N SER A 10 -24.96 13.08 28.32
CA SER A 10 -23.60 13.30 27.79
C SER A 10 -23.55 13.49 26.26
N GLY A 11 -24.68 13.81 25.61
CA GLY A 11 -24.73 14.07 24.18
C GLY A 11 -24.45 15.54 23.91
N ASN A 12 -23.53 15.85 22.98
CA ASN A 12 -23.09 17.22 22.72
C ASN A 12 -24.23 18.11 22.17
N ASP A 13 -25.28 17.48 21.63
CA ASP A 13 -26.46 18.12 21.03
C ASP A 13 -27.76 17.75 21.78
N CYS A 14 -27.68 17.45 23.09
CA CYS A 14 -28.81 16.94 23.86
C CYS A 14 -28.92 17.61 25.25
N GLU A 15 -30.03 18.31 25.49
CA GLU A 15 -30.30 19.02 26.76
C GLU A 15 -31.15 18.20 27.76
N ASN A 16 -31.60 17.01 27.34
CA ASN A 16 -32.44 16.12 28.14
C ASN A 16 -31.69 15.61 29.37
N ASP A 17 -32.46 15.19 30.38
CA ASP A 17 -31.93 14.46 31.52
C ASP A 17 -31.50 13.04 31.11
N ALA A 18 -30.44 12.54 31.73
CA ALA A 18 -29.85 11.24 31.41
C ALA A 18 -30.68 10.09 31.99
N GLY A 19 -30.90 9.07 31.17
CA GLY A 19 -31.49 7.79 31.58
C GLY A 19 -30.45 6.91 32.28
N SER A 20 -30.80 5.63 32.50
CA SER A 20 -29.89 4.64 33.09
C SER A 20 -28.80 4.14 32.15
N LEU A 21 -28.85 4.53 30.87
CA LEU A 21 -27.92 4.05 29.85
C LEU A 21 -26.53 4.68 30.03
N GLN A 22 -25.58 3.89 30.51
CA GLN A 22 -24.18 4.28 30.69
C GLN A 22 -23.31 3.81 29.52
N CYS A 23 -22.31 4.61 29.14
CA CYS A 23 -21.29 4.16 28.18
C CYS A 23 -20.44 3.01 28.77
N PRO A 24 -20.39 1.82 28.14
CA PRO A 24 -19.64 0.67 28.67
C PRO A 24 -18.14 0.90 28.80
N ASN A 25 -17.56 1.74 27.92
CA ASN A 25 -16.13 2.08 27.99
C ASN A 25 -15.84 3.08 29.11
N CYS A 26 -16.74 4.04 29.36
CA CYS A 26 -16.64 4.94 30.53
C CYS A 26 -16.74 4.16 31.84
N GLN A 27 -17.64 3.17 31.91
CA GLN A 27 -17.77 2.31 33.09
C GLN A 27 -16.47 1.54 33.38
N LYS A 28 -15.81 1.01 32.34
CA LYS A 28 -14.52 0.30 32.47
C LYS A 28 -13.37 1.20 32.96
N ILE A 29 -13.43 2.51 32.71
CA ILE A 29 -12.39 3.48 33.09
C ILE A 29 -12.79 4.37 34.27
N GLY A 30 -13.84 3.99 35.02
CA GLY A 30 -14.28 4.68 36.23
C GLY A 30 -14.87 6.08 35.98
N LYS A 31 -15.38 6.35 34.78
CA LYS A 31 -16.06 7.61 34.44
C LYS A 31 -17.57 7.44 34.34
N GLU A 32 -18.27 8.46 34.82
CA GLU A 32 -19.72 8.57 34.69
C GLU A 32 -20.08 9.32 33.41
N SER A 33 -20.73 8.62 32.48
CA SER A 33 -21.28 9.22 31.27
C SER A 33 -22.55 8.48 30.88
N TYR A 34 -23.66 9.20 30.95
CA TYR A 34 -25.02 8.68 30.81
C TYR A 34 -25.77 9.35 29.67
N PHE A 35 -26.63 8.60 29.00
CA PHE A 35 -27.38 9.05 27.83
C PHE A 35 -28.89 8.90 28.07
N CYS A 36 -29.69 9.82 27.51
CA CYS A 36 -31.15 9.79 27.66
C CYS A 36 -31.79 8.62 26.90
N SER A 37 -31.17 8.12 25.84
CA SER A 37 -31.65 6.99 25.05
C SER A 37 -30.52 6.33 24.22
N GLN A 38 -30.79 5.12 23.71
CA GLN A 38 -29.86 4.39 22.83
C GLN A 38 -29.58 5.14 21.52
N ASP A 39 -30.58 5.83 20.96
CA ASP A 39 -30.42 6.59 19.73
C ASP A 39 -29.56 7.84 19.93
N CYS A 40 -29.72 8.52 21.07
CA CYS A 40 -28.87 9.65 21.45
C CYS A 40 -27.40 9.21 21.58
N PHE A 41 -27.16 8.04 22.21
CA PHE A 41 -25.82 7.45 22.31
C PHE A 41 -25.20 7.16 20.95
N LYS A 42 -25.94 6.53 20.02
CA LYS A 42 -25.45 6.21 18.67
C LYS A 42 -25.10 7.45 17.87
N ARG A 43 -25.96 8.47 17.88
CA ARG A 43 -25.74 9.73 17.15
C ARG A 43 -24.51 10.49 17.65
N ASN A 44 -24.26 10.46 18.96
CA ASN A 44 -23.15 11.16 19.59
C ASN A 44 -21.84 10.34 19.68
N TRP A 45 -21.83 9.09 19.21
CA TRP A 45 -20.70 8.18 19.39
C TRP A 45 -19.40 8.66 18.75
N SER A 46 -19.46 9.28 17.57
CA SER A 46 -18.27 9.75 16.83
C SER A 46 -17.47 10.80 17.59
N GLU A 47 -18.15 11.67 18.33
CA GLU A 47 -17.54 12.67 19.21
C GLU A 47 -17.21 12.08 20.58
N HIS A 48 -18.15 11.35 21.19
CA HIS A 48 -17.97 10.77 22.52
C HIS A 48 -16.75 9.83 22.60
N LYS A 49 -16.49 9.03 21.54
CA LYS A 49 -15.35 8.10 21.52
C LYS A 49 -13.98 8.78 21.61
N LYS A 50 -13.89 10.09 21.32
CA LYS A 50 -12.65 10.88 21.47
C LYS A 50 -12.23 11.01 22.94
N VAL A 51 -13.19 10.97 23.87
CA VAL A 51 -12.94 10.95 25.33
C VAL A 51 -12.21 9.67 25.77
N HIS A 52 -12.37 8.57 25.04
CA HIS A 52 -11.66 7.32 25.30
C HIS A 52 -10.23 7.33 24.75
N LYS A 53 -9.97 8.06 23.64
CA LYS A 53 -8.62 8.25 23.08
C LYS A 53 -7.71 9.01 24.04
N SER A 54 -8.24 9.99 24.77
CA SER A 54 -7.44 10.80 25.71
C SER A 54 -7.10 10.09 27.02
N GLN A 55 -7.70 8.93 27.32
CA GLN A 55 -7.44 8.18 28.55
C GLN A 55 -6.75 6.83 28.33
N SER A 56 -6.89 6.18 27.17
CA SER A 56 -6.00 5.07 26.80
C SER A 56 -4.53 5.49 26.84
N SER A 57 -4.25 6.75 26.46
CA SER A 57 -2.92 7.36 26.60
C SER A 57 -2.49 7.59 28.05
N ILE A 58 -3.41 7.90 28.97
CA ILE A 58 -3.08 8.15 30.39
C ILE A 58 -2.83 6.83 31.14
N LEU A 59 -3.67 5.81 30.94
CA LEU A 59 -3.49 4.50 31.61
C LEU A 59 -2.29 3.70 31.07
N GLN A 60 -1.95 3.84 29.79
CA GLN A 60 -0.69 3.28 29.25
C GLN A 60 0.55 3.92 29.90
N ASN A 61 0.48 5.20 30.29
CA ASN A 61 1.61 5.96 30.84
C ASN A 61 1.90 5.71 32.33
N ILE A 62 1.02 5.04 33.10
CA ILE A 62 1.21 4.88 34.56
C ILE A 62 2.02 3.62 34.91
N PHE A 63 1.99 2.56 34.09
CA PHE A 63 2.59 1.26 34.44
C PHE A 63 3.56 0.68 33.40
N THR A 64 3.87 1.40 32.32
CA THR A 64 4.96 0.98 31.41
C THR A 64 6.22 1.78 31.71
N PRO A 65 7.40 1.13 31.82
CA PRO A 65 8.67 1.85 31.74
C PRO A 65 8.64 2.69 30.47
N LYS A 66 8.94 4.00 30.56
CA LYS A 66 9.13 4.85 29.38
C LYS A 66 10.34 4.30 28.62
N VAL A 67 10.10 3.40 27.67
CA VAL A 67 11.13 2.97 26.73
C VAL A 67 11.35 4.16 25.79
N VAL A 68 12.39 4.95 26.09
CA VAL A 68 12.82 6.06 25.25
C VAL A 68 13.75 5.47 24.19
N SER A 69 13.39 5.65 22.92
CA SER A 69 14.29 5.34 21.82
C SER A 69 15.37 6.42 21.76
N HIS A 70 16.59 6.05 22.12
CA HIS A 70 17.73 6.94 22.01
C HIS A 70 18.42 6.72 20.66
N PRO A 71 18.86 7.79 19.98
CA PRO A 71 19.79 7.70 18.86
C PRO A 71 21.00 6.84 19.21
N ASP A 72 21.32 5.91 18.32
CA ASP A 72 22.57 5.17 18.34
C ASP A 72 23.74 6.17 18.30
N PRO A 73 24.70 6.13 19.23
CA PRO A 73 25.75 7.14 19.32
C PRO A 73 26.69 7.21 18.11
N ALA A 74 26.84 6.11 17.36
CA ALA A 74 27.75 6.04 16.22
C ALA A 74 27.11 6.54 14.93
N THR A 75 25.82 6.24 14.74
CA THR A 75 25.09 6.52 13.50
C THR A 75 24.10 7.68 13.63
N GLY A 76 23.71 8.03 14.85
CA GLY A 76 22.59 8.94 15.12
C GLY A 76 21.21 8.36 14.80
N HIS A 77 21.15 7.08 14.38
CA HIS A 77 19.91 6.46 13.96
C HIS A 77 19.07 5.95 15.14
N TYR A 78 17.76 5.94 15.01
CA TYR A 78 16.85 5.40 16.03
C TYR A 78 15.58 4.80 15.43
N ASN A 79 14.87 4.02 16.23
CA ASN A 79 13.53 3.51 15.91
C ASN A 79 12.49 4.38 16.64
N PRO A 80 11.63 5.16 15.95
CA PRO A 80 10.65 6.03 16.62
C PRO A 80 9.56 5.27 17.40
N PHE A 81 9.40 3.96 17.16
CA PHE A 81 8.38 3.12 17.80
C PHE A 81 9.02 1.91 18.49
N PRO A 82 9.83 2.11 19.55
CA PRO A 82 10.62 1.04 20.17
C PRO A 82 9.76 0.00 20.91
N THR A 83 8.53 0.35 21.30
CA THR A 83 7.57 -0.54 21.99
C THR A 83 6.57 -1.20 21.05
N TYR A 84 6.58 -0.83 19.76
CA TYR A 84 5.67 -1.43 18.80
C TYR A 84 6.07 -2.90 18.55
N SER A 85 5.08 -3.78 18.58
CA SER A 85 5.28 -5.19 18.28
C SER A 85 5.32 -5.39 16.76
N TYR A 86 6.52 -5.34 16.20
CA TYR A 86 6.82 -5.64 14.80
C TYR A 86 6.55 -7.11 14.48
N THR A 87 6.08 -7.38 13.27
CA THR A 87 5.71 -8.74 12.81
C THR A 87 6.92 -9.53 12.31
N GLY A 88 7.92 -8.85 11.73
CA GLY A 88 9.16 -9.44 11.24
C GLY A 88 10.42 -8.78 11.79
N ALA A 89 11.53 -8.94 11.08
CA ALA A 89 12.85 -8.46 11.47
C ALA A 89 13.10 -6.98 11.11
N LEU A 90 12.33 -6.42 10.16
CA LEU A 90 12.49 -5.03 9.73
C LEU A 90 12.13 -4.04 10.84
N ARG A 91 12.87 -2.94 10.88
CA ARG A 91 12.64 -1.81 11.77
C ARG A 91 12.80 -0.52 10.95
N PRO A 92 12.00 0.52 11.24
CA PRO A 92 12.25 1.84 10.69
C PRO A 92 13.56 2.41 11.24
N VAL A 93 14.31 3.10 10.38
CA VAL A 93 15.62 3.70 10.70
C VAL A 93 15.56 5.21 10.48
N TYR A 94 15.32 5.94 11.56
CA TYR A 94 15.16 7.39 11.61
C TYR A 94 16.46 8.08 12.04
N PRO A 95 16.63 9.41 11.83
CA PRO A 95 15.66 10.33 11.24
C PRO A 95 15.49 10.12 9.73
N LEU A 96 14.27 10.33 9.24
CA LEU A 96 14.07 10.50 7.79
C LEU A 96 14.83 11.75 7.34
N SER A 97 15.40 11.72 6.13
CA SER A 97 15.93 12.96 5.55
C SER A 97 14.81 13.99 5.36
N PRO A 98 15.13 15.30 5.37
CA PRO A 98 14.15 16.35 5.14
C PRO A 98 13.36 16.14 3.83
N ARG A 99 12.11 16.62 3.81
CA ARG A 99 11.29 16.57 2.61
C ARG A 99 12.01 17.30 1.46
N ARG A 100 12.14 16.62 0.32
CA ARG A 100 12.79 17.16 -0.88
C ARG A 100 11.89 18.17 -1.59
N GLU A 101 12.47 19.26 -2.08
CA GLU A 101 11.73 20.36 -2.71
C GLU A 101 11.47 20.10 -4.19
N VAL A 102 10.26 20.45 -4.64
CA VAL A 102 9.91 20.43 -6.07
C VAL A 102 9.94 21.87 -6.61
N PRO A 103 10.68 22.16 -7.69
CA PRO A 103 10.70 23.48 -8.32
C PRO A 103 9.32 24.02 -8.68
N LYS A 104 9.09 25.33 -8.44
CA LYS A 104 7.79 25.99 -8.64
C LYS A 104 7.28 25.98 -10.08
N HIS A 105 8.16 25.81 -11.07
CA HIS A 105 7.76 25.77 -12.48
C HIS A 105 7.11 24.45 -12.88
N ILE A 106 7.34 23.37 -12.10
CA ILE A 106 6.70 22.07 -12.32
C ILE A 106 5.24 22.17 -11.91
N ARG A 107 4.35 21.57 -12.70
CA ARG A 107 2.92 21.52 -12.38
C ARG A 107 2.70 20.61 -11.18
N HIS A 108 2.09 21.12 -10.12
CA HIS A 108 1.80 20.38 -8.90
C HIS A 108 0.37 19.81 -8.94
N PRO A 109 0.12 18.59 -8.42
CA PRO A 109 -1.23 18.10 -8.15
C PRO A 109 -1.87 18.89 -7.00
N ASP A 110 -3.19 18.78 -6.85
CA ASP A 110 -3.97 19.60 -5.91
C ASP A 110 -3.60 19.39 -4.43
N TYR A 111 -3.16 18.18 -4.08
CA TYR A 111 -2.70 17.80 -2.74
C TYR A 111 -1.27 18.20 -2.43
N ALA A 112 -0.46 18.65 -3.40
CA ALA A 112 0.98 18.82 -3.18
C ALA A 112 1.33 19.76 -2.02
N LYS A 113 0.48 20.76 -1.77
CA LYS A 113 0.66 21.78 -0.73
C LYS A 113 0.29 21.27 0.67
N ASP A 114 -0.86 20.64 0.84
CA ASP A 114 -1.45 20.34 2.15
C ASP A 114 -1.79 18.88 2.37
N GLY A 115 -1.49 18.03 1.39
CA GLY A 115 -1.67 16.60 1.41
C GLY A 115 -3.11 16.11 1.27
N ILE A 116 -4.05 16.96 0.86
CA ILE A 116 -5.46 16.57 0.75
C ILE A 116 -5.86 16.51 -0.73
N PRO A 117 -6.09 15.31 -1.32
CA PRO A 117 -6.49 15.13 -2.72
C PRO A 117 -7.97 15.44 -2.90
N ARG A 118 -8.30 16.73 -3.05
CA ARG A 118 -9.69 17.20 -3.06
C ARG A 118 -10.43 16.77 -4.32
N SER A 119 -9.76 16.74 -5.47
CA SER A 119 -10.34 16.27 -6.72
C SER A 119 -10.80 14.82 -6.65
N GLU A 120 -10.13 13.98 -5.86
CA GLU A 120 -10.51 12.58 -5.61
C GLU A 120 -11.64 12.44 -4.58
N GLN A 121 -11.75 13.39 -3.65
CA GLN A 121 -12.80 13.41 -2.62
C GLN A 121 -14.16 13.91 -3.13
N VAL A 122 -14.24 14.40 -4.36
CA VAL A 122 -15.50 14.85 -4.97
C VAL A 122 -16.45 13.65 -5.13
N PHE A 123 -17.57 13.67 -4.40
CA PHE A 123 -18.58 12.59 -4.36
C PHE A 123 -19.48 12.51 -5.61
N VAL A 124 -18.93 12.62 -6.82
CA VAL A 124 -19.70 12.48 -8.05
C VAL A 124 -19.61 11.05 -8.56
N ASN A 125 -20.68 10.27 -8.33
CA ASN A 125 -20.88 8.90 -8.82
C ASN A 125 -19.61 8.01 -8.75
N ARG A 126 -19.36 7.42 -7.59
CA ARG A 126 -18.19 6.58 -7.27
C ARG A 126 -17.91 5.41 -8.24
N ASN A 127 -18.88 5.05 -9.09
CA ASN A 127 -18.74 3.98 -10.07
C ASN A 127 -18.57 4.51 -11.51
N LYS A 128 -18.55 5.83 -11.72
CA LYS A 128 -18.28 6.43 -13.03
C LYS A 128 -16.79 6.33 -13.31
N ILE A 129 -16.45 5.50 -14.28
CA ILE A 129 -15.08 5.34 -14.76
C ILE A 129 -14.88 6.26 -15.97
N THR A 130 -13.79 7.01 -15.98
CA THR A 130 -13.42 7.92 -17.08
C THR A 130 -13.08 7.12 -18.34
N ILE A 131 -13.59 7.58 -19.49
CA ILE A 131 -13.17 7.12 -20.82
C ILE A 131 -12.32 8.24 -21.41
N LEU A 132 -11.03 7.98 -21.58
CA LEU A 132 -10.08 8.97 -22.08
C LEU A 132 -10.26 9.19 -23.59
N ASN A 133 -10.25 10.44 -24.01
CA ASN A 133 -10.14 10.80 -25.43
C ASN A 133 -8.71 10.55 -25.96
N LYS A 134 -8.48 10.79 -27.25
CA LYS A 134 -7.20 10.46 -27.89
C LYS A 134 -6.03 11.27 -27.31
N GLU A 135 -6.22 12.56 -27.07
CA GLU A 135 -5.21 13.45 -26.51
C GLU A 135 -4.84 13.05 -25.07
N GLU A 136 -5.84 12.67 -24.27
CA GLU A 136 -5.64 12.18 -22.91
C GLU A 136 -4.92 10.83 -22.88
N GLN A 137 -5.24 9.92 -23.81
CA GLN A 137 -4.51 8.66 -23.95
C GLN A 137 -3.04 8.88 -24.36
N ASP A 138 -2.77 9.85 -25.25
CA ASP A 138 -1.39 10.18 -25.64
C ASP A 138 -0.62 10.85 -24.49
N ALA A 139 -1.30 11.64 -23.65
CA ALA A 139 -0.73 12.16 -22.41
C ALA A 139 -0.39 11.03 -21.42
N MET A 140 -1.30 10.05 -21.25
CA MET A 140 -1.05 8.85 -20.45
C MET A 140 0.17 8.07 -20.93
N ARG A 141 0.27 7.78 -22.24
CA ARG A 141 1.46 7.12 -22.83
C ARG A 141 2.76 7.85 -22.48
N LYS A 142 2.74 9.19 -22.53
CA LYS A 142 3.92 10.00 -22.21
C LYS A 142 4.32 9.90 -20.73
N VAL A 143 3.38 10.10 -19.80
CA VAL A 143 3.69 10.05 -18.37
C VAL A 143 4.05 8.62 -17.91
N CYS A 144 3.40 7.60 -18.47
CA CYS A 144 3.72 6.20 -18.19
C CYS A 144 5.12 5.81 -18.67
N ARG A 145 5.57 6.32 -19.83
CA ARG A 145 6.96 6.15 -20.27
C ARG A 145 7.94 6.79 -19.29
N TYR A 146 7.65 7.99 -18.77
CA TYR A 146 8.48 8.61 -17.73
C TYR A 146 8.52 7.78 -16.44
N GLY A 147 7.38 7.23 -16.00
CA GLY A 147 7.33 6.30 -14.88
C GLY A 147 8.27 5.10 -15.09
N ARG A 148 8.18 4.43 -16.26
CA ARG A 148 9.09 3.33 -16.64
C ARG A 148 10.56 3.73 -16.57
N GLU A 149 10.93 4.82 -17.22
CA GLU A 149 12.33 5.27 -17.23
C GLU A 149 12.86 5.55 -15.81
N ILE A 150 12.04 6.11 -14.93
CA ILE A 150 12.42 6.39 -13.53
C ILE A 150 12.52 5.09 -12.71
N LEU A 151 11.59 4.14 -12.88
CA LEU A 151 11.68 2.83 -12.24
C LEU A 151 12.95 2.09 -12.67
N ASP A 152 13.32 2.15 -13.94
CA ASP A 152 14.54 1.52 -14.43
C ASP A 152 15.80 2.16 -13.81
N ILE A 153 15.81 3.47 -13.61
CA ILE A 153 16.88 4.17 -12.89
C ILE A 153 16.95 3.66 -11.43
N ALA A 154 15.81 3.56 -10.75
CA ALA A 154 15.74 3.08 -9.36
C ALA A 154 16.20 1.62 -9.24
N GLY A 155 15.74 0.75 -10.15
CA GLY A 155 16.12 -0.67 -10.19
C GLY A 155 17.61 -0.87 -10.40
N ARG A 156 18.29 -0.03 -11.21
CA ARG A 156 19.76 -0.08 -11.36
C ARG A 156 20.50 0.36 -10.09
N ALA A 157 19.89 1.21 -9.27
CA ALA A 157 20.47 1.68 -8.02
C ALA A 157 20.24 0.71 -6.84
N ALA A 158 19.22 -0.15 -6.91
CA ALA A 158 18.85 -1.12 -5.89
C ALA A 158 19.88 -2.25 -5.76
N LYS A 159 20.88 -2.06 -4.88
CA LYS A 159 21.96 -3.03 -4.63
C LYS A 159 22.37 -3.04 -3.15
N PRO A 160 23.06 -4.08 -2.66
CA PRO A 160 23.56 -4.10 -1.28
C PRO A 160 24.38 -2.84 -0.95
N GLY A 161 24.19 -2.30 0.26
CA GLY A 161 24.96 -1.17 0.78
C GLY A 161 24.36 0.22 0.53
N VAL A 162 23.32 0.37 -0.29
CA VAL A 162 22.60 1.66 -0.42
C VAL A 162 21.41 1.75 0.54
N THR A 163 20.96 2.94 0.90
CA THR A 163 19.73 3.13 1.69
C THR A 163 18.50 3.25 0.79
N THR A 164 17.31 2.99 1.33
CA THR A 164 16.06 3.30 0.61
C THR A 164 15.88 4.82 0.44
N ASP A 165 16.35 5.64 1.39
CA ASP A 165 16.38 7.11 1.24
C ASP A 165 17.26 7.61 0.09
N TYR A 166 18.34 6.89 -0.25
CA TYR A 166 19.14 7.16 -1.45
C TYR A 166 18.39 6.80 -2.74
N ILE A 167 17.58 5.73 -2.73
CA ILE A 167 16.71 5.39 -3.85
C ILE A 167 15.65 6.48 -4.05
N ASP A 168 15.03 6.96 -2.97
CA ASP A 168 14.12 8.13 -3.01
C ASP A 168 14.80 9.38 -3.59
N GLU A 169 16.06 9.66 -3.23
CA GLU A 169 16.81 10.77 -3.81
C GLU A 169 16.90 10.70 -5.33
N ILE A 170 17.31 9.54 -5.84
CA ILE A 170 17.49 9.31 -7.26
C ILE A 170 16.16 9.41 -7.98
N VAL A 171 15.10 8.80 -7.44
CA VAL A 171 13.76 8.85 -8.01
C VAL A 171 13.25 10.29 -8.05
N HIS A 172 13.39 11.02 -6.95
CA HIS A 172 13.00 12.42 -6.87
C HIS A 172 13.71 13.23 -7.94
N LYS A 173 15.05 13.15 -8.01
CA LYS A 173 15.86 13.87 -8.99
C LYS A 173 15.46 13.52 -10.43
N ALA A 174 15.33 12.24 -10.75
CA ALA A 174 14.95 11.77 -12.08
C ALA A 174 13.53 12.24 -12.49
N THR A 175 12.64 12.42 -11.50
CA THR A 175 11.31 12.98 -11.70
C THR A 175 11.37 14.48 -12.02
N ILE A 176 12.18 15.25 -11.28
CA ILE A 176 12.39 16.68 -11.53
C ILE A 176 13.03 16.93 -12.89
N GLU A 177 14.01 16.11 -13.30
CA GLU A 177 14.67 16.20 -14.62
C GLU A 177 13.70 16.01 -15.81
N ARG A 178 12.51 15.46 -15.55
CA ARG A 178 11.43 15.30 -16.53
C ARG A 178 10.33 16.35 -16.40
N ASP A 179 10.60 17.46 -15.71
CA ASP A 179 9.63 18.52 -15.39
C ASP A 179 8.32 17.96 -14.82
N SER A 180 8.45 16.99 -13.91
CA SER A 180 7.34 16.22 -13.36
C SER A 180 7.34 16.25 -11.84
N TYR A 181 6.19 15.96 -11.24
CA TYR A 181 6.02 15.90 -9.78
C TYR A 181 5.96 14.42 -9.34
N PRO A 182 6.69 13.99 -8.30
CA PRO A 182 6.57 12.62 -7.77
C PRO A 182 5.24 12.49 -7.01
N SER A 183 4.25 11.82 -7.58
CA SER A 183 2.87 11.80 -7.06
C SER A 183 2.76 11.39 -5.58
N PRO A 184 3.54 10.42 -5.05
CA PRO A 184 3.46 10.06 -3.63
C PRO A 184 3.80 11.23 -2.70
N LEU A 185 4.61 12.19 -3.14
CA LEU A 185 5.11 13.25 -2.27
C LEU A 185 3.96 14.10 -1.73
N ASN A 186 3.78 14.04 -0.41
CA ASN A 186 2.72 14.67 0.37
C ASN A 186 1.31 14.16 0.09
N TYR A 187 1.09 13.17 -0.77
CA TYR A 187 -0.23 12.58 -0.95
C TYR A 187 -0.70 11.97 0.38
N CYS A 188 -1.83 12.44 0.92
CA CYS A 188 -2.29 12.11 2.28
C CYS A 188 -1.20 12.28 3.37
N HIS A 189 -0.29 13.24 3.18
CA HIS A 189 0.89 13.49 4.02
C HIS A 189 2.00 12.42 3.96
N PHE A 190 2.05 11.57 2.93
CA PHE A 190 3.20 10.68 2.72
C PHE A 190 4.50 11.50 2.54
N PRO A 191 5.60 11.16 3.23
CA PRO A 191 6.73 12.07 3.38
C PRO A 191 7.78 12.01 2.25
N LYS A 192 7.68 11.04 1.33
CA LYS A 192 8.71 10.70 0.34
C LYS A 192 8.15 10.69 -1.09
N SER A 193 9.04 10.55 -2.07
CA SER A 193 8.72 10.64 -3.50
C SER A 193 8.38 9.28 -4.12
N VAL A 194 8.61 8.20 -3.39
CA VAL A 194 8.51 6.80 -3.83
C VAL A 194 8.19 5.93 -2.62
N CYS A 195 7.56 4.77 -2.84
CA CYS A 195 7.50 3.74 -1.80
C CYS A 195 8.60 2.69 -2.02
N THR A 196 9.22 2.24 -0.93
CA THR A 196 10.24 1.18 -0.94
C THR A 196 9.87 0.09 0.06
N SER A 197 9.36 -1.04 -0.43
CA SER A 197 8.77 -2.10 0.39
C SER A 197 9.68 -3.33 0.40
N LEU A 198 10.37 -3.54 1.52
CA LEU A 198 11.32 -4.64 1.71
C LEU A 198 10.65 -5.86 2.33
N ASN A 199 11.00 -7.05 1.86
CA ASN A 199 10.75 -8.34 2.54
C ASN A 199 9.29 -8.51 3.01
N GLU A 200 8.99 -8.35 4.32
CA GLU A 200 7.64 -8.48 4.87
C GLU A 200 6.72 -7.26 4.67
N VAL A 201 7.25 -6.15 4.12
CA VAL A 201 6.48 -4.97 3.77
C VAL A 201 5.71 -5.24 2.47
N ILE A 202 4.39 -5.24 2.61
CA ILE A 202 3.41 -5.45 1.53
C ILE A 202 3.47 -4.30 0.53
N CYS A 203 3.30 -3.07 1.03
CA CYS A 203 3.27 -1.85 0.23
C CYS A 203 3.51 -0.62 1.13
N HIS A 204 3.69 0.55 0.50
CA HIS A 204 3.81 1.86 1.14
C HIS A 204 4.93 1.99 2.18
N GLY A 205 5.99 1.18 2.07
CA GLY A 205 7.18 1.38 2.90
C GLY A 205 7.79 2.76 2.68
N ILE A 206 8.00 3.51 3.75
CA ILE A 206 8.60 4.86 3.69
C ILE A 206 10.13 4.72 3.51
N PRO A 207 10.73 5.32 2.46
CA PRO A 207 12.18 5.42 2.34
C PRO A 207 12.84 6.05 3.57
N ASP A 208 13.86 5.36 4.12
CA ASP A 208 14.52 5.70 5.37
C ASP A 208 16.03 5.37 5.34
N GLN A 209 16.71 5.48 6.49
CA GLN A 209 18.16 5.25 6.57
C GLN A 209 18.56 3.76 6.58
N ARG A 210 17.63 2.83 6.33
CA ARG A 210 17.93 1.41 6.30
C ARG A 210 18.80 1.07 5.09
N VAL A 211 19.98 0.53 5.36
CA VAL A 211 20.87 -0.02 4.35
C VAL A 211 20.35 -1.37 3.84
N LEU A 212 20.25 -1.50 2.52
CA LEU A 212 19.91 -2.73 1.81
C LEU A 212 20.96 -3.81 2.03
N LYS A 213 20.51 -5.04 2.28
CA LYS A 213 21.38 -6.19 2.55
C LYS A 213 21.27 -7.21 1.42
N ASP A 214 22.38 -7.87 1.13
CA ASP A 214 22.39 -9.06 0.28
C ASP A 214 21.49 -10.15 0.88
N GLY A 215 20.42 -10.51 0.16
CA GLY A 215 19.35 -11.37 0.64
C GLY A 215 17.97 -10.70 0.73
N ASP A 216 17.90 -9.37 0.67
CA ASP A 216 16.63 -8.65 0.65
C ASP A 216 15.92 -8.78 -0.73
N ILE A 217 14.59 -8.73 -0.73
CA ILE A 217 13.81 -8.34 -1.91
C ILE A 217 13.19 -6.98 -1.66
N LEU A 218 13.18 -6.11 -2.68
CA LEU A 218 12.73 -4.73 -2.59
C LEU A 218 11.73 -4.43 -3.71
N ASN A 219 10.48 -4.15 -3.37
CA ASN A 219 9.58 -3.46 -4.28
C ASN A 219 9.87 -1.94 -4.27
N VAL A 220 9.90 -1.34 -5.47
CA VAL A 220 9.99 0.11 -5.65
C VAL A 220 8.76 0.56 -6.44
N ASP A 221 7.98 1.44 -5.84
CA ASP A 221 6.69 1.89 -6.37
C ASP A 221 6.72 3.35 -6.83
N ILE A 222 6.63 3.53 -8.15
CA ILE A 222 6.87 4.79 -8.84
C ILE A 222 5.55 5.33 -9.37
N SER A 223 5.22 6.54 -8.93
CA SER A 223 4.13 7.29 -9.54
C SER A 223 4.55 8.72 -9.87
N VAL A 224 4.20 9.16 -11.08
CA VAL A 224 4.68 10.43 -11.67
C VAL A 224 3.51 11.25 -12.15
N TYR A 225 3.47 12.53 -11.80
CA TYR A 225 2.51 13.49 -12.32
C TYR A 225 3.15 14.39 -13.38
N HIS A 226 2.68 14.29 -14.61
CA HIS A 226 3.16 15.09 -15.74
C HIS A 226 2.01 15.59 -16.60
N GLY A 227 2.03 16.87 -16.96
CA GLY A 227 1.06 17.44 -17.90
C GLY A 227 -0.40 17.41 -17.43
N GLY A 228 -0.68 17.05 -16.19
CA GLY A 228 -2.04 16.87 -15.68
C GLY A 228 -2.47 15.42 -15.43
N PHE A 229 -1.59 14.44 -15.65
CA PHE A 229 -1.89 13.01 -15.56
C PHE A 229 -0.88 12.30 -14.66
N HIS A 230 -1.31 11.23 -14.00
CA HIS A 230 -0.51 10.33 -13.19
C HIS A 230 -0.18 9.06 -13.98
N ALA A 231 1.04 8.56 -13.82
CA ALA A 231 1.41 7.18 -14.13
C ALA A 231 1.67 6.42 -12.85
N ASP A 232 1.46 5.10 -12.90
CA ASP A 232 1.77 4.19 -11.78
C ASP A 232 2.35 2.85 -12.26
N LEU A 233 3.39 2.39 -11.57
CA LEU A 233 4.04 1.10 -11.80
C LEU A 233 5.00 0.77 -10.66
N ASN A 234 5.18 -0.53 -10.43
CA ASN A 234 6.14 -1.02 -9.46
C ASN A 234 6.71 -2.38 -9.88
N GLU A 235 7.90 -2.69 -9.38
CA GLU A 235 8.53 -4.00 -9.54
C GLU A 235 9.29 -4.39 -8.27
N THR A 236 9.30 -5.69 -7.97
CA THR A 236 10.18 -6.27 -6.95
C THR A 236 11.54 -6.67 -7.53
N PHE A 237 12.63 -6.16 -6.94
CA PHE A 237 14.01 -6.43 -7.29
C PHE A 237 14.70 -7.32 -6.25
N TYR A 238 15.57 -8.21 -6.71
CA TYR A 238 16.45 -9.01 -5.87
C TYR A 238 17.69 -8.19 -5.46
N ILE A 239 17.97 -8.10 -4.16
CA ILE A 239 19.13 -7.38 -3.64
C ILE A 239 20.27 -8.38 -3.38
N GLY A 240 21.20 -8.47 -4.32
CA GLY A 240 22.37 -9.36 -4.23
C GLY A 240 22.07 -10.84 -4.50
N ASP A 241 23.14 -11.63 -4.56
CA ASP A 241 23.08 -13.05 -4.96
C ASP A 241 22.31 -13.92 -3.96
N LYS A 242 22.30 -13.57 -2.66
CA LYS A 242 21.56 -14.35 -1.65
C LYS A 242 20.06 -14.22 -1.81
N ALA A 243 19.56 -13.12 -2.37
CA ALA A 243 18.14 -12.96 -2.66
C ALA A 243 17.72 -13.94 -3.77
N LEU A 244 18.55 -14.06 -4.82
CA LEU A 244 18.35 -15.02 -5.91
C LEU A 244 18.52 -16.49 -5.45
N ALA A 245 19.40 -16.73 -4.47
CA ALA A 245 19.59 -18.06 -3.91
C ALA A 245 18.50 -18.47 -2.91
N ASN A 246 17.62 -17.56 -2.50
CA ASN A 246 16.54 -17.85 -1.56
C ASN A 246 15.29 -18.36 -2.31
N PRO A 247 14.90 -19.65 -2.14
CA PRO A 247 13.77 -20.23 -2.87
C PRO A 247 12.43 -19.53 -2.64
N ASP A 248 12.18 -19.02 -1.43
CA ASP A 248 10.94 -18.35 -1.09
C ASP A 248 10.90 -16.92 -1.66
N ALA A 249 12.03 -16.22 -1.67
CA ALA A 249 12.17 -14.91 -2.31
C ALA A 249 11.93 -14.99 -3.82
N VAL A 250 12.51 -16.00 -4.48
CA VAL A 250 12.26 -16.25 -5.91
C VAL A 250 10.81 -16.68 -6.14
N ARG A 251 10.28 -17.61 -5.35
CA ARG A 251 8.90 -18.10 -5.50
C ARG A 251 7.89 -16.96 -5.42
N VAL A 252 7.97 -16.10 -4.41
CA VAL A 252 6.99 -15.00 -4.24
C VAL A 252 7.11 -13.94 -5.32
N THR A 253 8.34 -13.58 -5.68
CA THR A 253 8.62 -12.55 -6.70
C THR A 253 8.11 -12.99 -8.06
N GLU A 254 8.47 -14.19 -8.50
CA GLU A 254 8.02 -14.68 -9.80
C GLU A 254 6.54 -15.05 -9.81
N THR A 255 5.97 -15.52 -8.68
CA THR A 255 4.51 -15.71 -8.58
C THR A 255 3.76 -14.39 -8.71
N ALA A 256 4.24 -13.30 -8.11
CA ALA A 256 3.63 -11.98 -8.25
C ALA A 256 3.69 -11.47 -9.70
N ARG A 257 4.85 -11.62 -10.36
CA ARG A 257 5.03 -11.29 -11.78
C ARG A 257 4.07 -12.07 -12.67
N GLU A 258 4.06 -13.40 -12.55
CA GLU A 258 3.18 -14.27 -13.34
C GLU A 258 1.69 -14.03 -13.06
N CYS A 259 1.31 -13.67 -11.82
CA CYS A 259 -0.05 -13.29 -11.47
C CYS A 259 -0.51 -12.04 -12.24
N LEU A 260 0.36 -11.01 -12.30
CA LEU A 260 0.10 -9.79 -13.06
C LEU A 260 -0.04 -10.11 -14.56
N ASP A 261 0.93 -10.84 -15.12
CA ASP A 261 0.95 -11.18 -16.55
C ASP A 261 -0.34 -11.91 -16.96
N LYS A 262 -0.75 -12.92 -16.18
CA LYS A 262 -1.99 -13.67 -16.44
C LYS A 262 -3.26 -12.83 -16.31
N ALA A 263 -3.27 -11.84 -15.42
CA ALA A 263 -4.39 -10.93 -15.31
C ALA A 263 -4.47 -10.01 -16.53
N ILE A 264 -3.31 -9.49 -16.99
CA ILE A 264 -3.20 -8.64 -18.19
C ILE A 264 -3.63 -9.39 -19.45
N GLU A 265 -3.27 -10.66 -19.61
CA GLU A 265 -3.64 -11.51 -20.77
C GLU A 265 -5.16 -11.53 -21.05
N ILE A 266 -5.99 -11.38 -20.02
CA ILE A 266 -7.44 -11.38 -20.18
C ILE A 266 -8.05 -9.98 -20.28
N VAL A 267 -7.28 -8.89 -20.18
CA VAL A 267 -7.81 -7.53 -20.26
C VAL A 267 -8.24 -7.23 -21.70
N LYS A 268 -9.54 -7.03 -21.88
CA LYS A 268 -10.17 -6.59 -23.12
C LYS A 268 -11.59 -6.06 -22.84
N PRO A 269 -12.22 -5.35 -23.78
CA PRO A 269 -13.59 -4.88 -23.61
C PRO A 269 -14.57 -5.98 -23.18
N GLY A 270 -15.42 -5.65 -22.20
CA GLY A 270 -16.47 -6.52 -21.68
C GLY A 270 -16.06 -7.41 -20.50
N ILE A 271 -14.77 -7.56 -20.20
CA ILE A 271 -14.31 -8.32 -19.05
C ILE A 271 -14.64 -7.58 -17.75
N LEU A 272 -15.21 -8.30 -16.78
CA LEU A 272 -15.58 -7.75 -15.48
C LEU A 272 -14.34 -7.51 -14.62
N PHE A 273 -14.24 -6.36 -13.94
CA PHE A 273 -13.08 -6.07 -13.07
C PHE A 273 -12.86 -7.12 -11.97
N ARG A 274 -13.94 -7.78 -11.52
CA ARG A 274 -13.87 -8.85 -10.52
C ARG A 274 -13.15 -10.11 -11.01
N GLU A 275 -13.02 -10.30 -12.32
CA GLU A 275 -12.45 -11.52 -12.90
C GLU A 275 -10.93 -11.59 -12.77
N TYR A 276 -10.24 -10.44 -12.78
CA TYR A 276 -8.78 -10.39 -12.61
C TYR A 276 -8.35 -11.05 -11.30
N GLY A 277 -9.08 -10.80 -10.20
CA GLY A 277 -8.79 -11.44 -8.92
C GLY A 277 -9.02 -12.96 -8.89
N ASN A 278 -9.91 -13.50 -9.74
CA ASN A 278 -10.09 -14.95 -9.87
C ASN A 278 -8.85 -15.60 -10.53
N VAL A 279 -8.31 -14.96 -11.57
CA VAL A 279 -7.10 -15.43 -12.27
C VAL A 279 -5.88 -15.36 -11.35
N ILE A 280 -5.69 -14.21 -10.69
CA ILE A 280 -4.57 -13.96 -9.78
C ILE A 280 -4.57 -14.96 -8.61
N GLU A 281 -5.66 -15.07 -7.85
CA GLU A 281 -5.68 -15.94 -6.66
C GLU A 281 -5.59 -17.43 -7.04
N LYS A 282 -6.09 -17.84 -8.20
CA LYS A 282 -5.91 -19.21 -8.70
C LYS A 282 -4.42 -19.49 -8.95
N HIS A 283 -3.71 -18.58 -9.61
CA HIS A 283 -2.30 -18.76 -9.91
C HIS A 283 -1.44 -18.73 -8.65
N ALA A 284 -1.63 -17.74 -7.77
CA ALA A 284 -0.91 -17.64 -6.50
C ALA A 284 -1.04 -18.91 -5.65
N LYS A 285 -2.26 -19.46 -5.52
CA LYS A 285 -2.50 -20.71 -4.78
C LYS A 285 -1.78 -21.91 -5.39
N SER A 286 -1.69 -21.98 -6.72
CA SER A 286 -0.96 -23.07 -7.40
C SER A 286 0.55 -23.04 -7.11
N LYS A 287 1.07 -21.90 -6.64
CA LYS A 287 2.47 -21.69 -6.24
C LYS A 287 2.65 -21.62 -4.73
N ASN A 288 1.68 -22.12 -3.95
CA ASN A 288 1.68 -22.07 -2.48
C ASN A 288 1.87 -20.65 -1.92
N CYS A 289 1.27 -19.65 -2.56
CA CYS A 289 1.27 -18.27 -2.11
C CYS A 289 -0.17 -17.80 -1.81
N SER A 290 -0.29 -16.73 -1.02
CA SER A 290 -1.55 -16.05 -0.73
C SER A 290 -1.60 -14.66 -1.37
N VAL A 291 -2.81 -14.11 -1.51
CA VAL A 291 -3.05 -12.79 -2.12
C VAL A 291 -3.54 -11.83 -1.04
N ILE A 292 -2.85 -10.69 -0.88
CA ILE A 292 -3.27 -9.63 0.04
C ILE A 292 -4.63 -9.08 -0.38
N ARG A 293 -5.49 -8.77 0.60
CA ARG A 293 -6.90 -8.41 0.35
C ARG A 293 -7.27 -6.96 0.67
N THR A 294 -6.39 -6.25 1.36
CA THR A 294 -6.66 -4.92 1.91
C THR A 294 -6.44 -3.80 0.89
N TYR A 295 -5.60 -4.05 -0.10
CA TYR A 295 -5.24 -3.13 -1.18
C TYR A 295 -5.69 -3.69 -2.54
N CYS A 296 -5.89 -2.81 -3.52
CA CYS A 296 -6.42 -3.15 -4.83
C CYS A 296 -5.88 -2.20 -5.89
N GLY A 297 -5.87 -2.65 -7.15
CA GLY A 297 -5.67 -1.75 -8.29
C GLY A 297 -6.75 -0.67 -8.36
N HIS A 298 -6.47 0.38 -9.11
CA HIS A 298 -7.32 1.56 -9.18
C HIS A 298 -7.37 2.15 -10.59
N GLY A 299 -8.38 2.96 -10.88
CA GLY A 299 -8.31 3.88 -12.01
C GLY A 299 -7.19 4.90 -11.78
N VAL A 300 -6.50 5.25 -12.85
CA VAL A 300 -5.41 6.24 -12.84
C VAL A 300 -5.47 7.07 -14.11
N ASN A 301 -5.41 8.39 -13.97
CA ASN A 301 -5.47 9.36 -15.08
C ASN A 301 -5.14 10.76 -14.55
N GLN A 302 -6.03 11.75 -14.68
CA GLN A 302 -5.87 13.05 -14.02
C GLN A 302 -5.98 12.98 -12.49
N LEU A 303 -6.60 11.91 -11.98
CA LEU A 303 -6.60 11.54 -10.58
C LEU A 303 -5.54 10.47 -10.34
N PHE A 304 -4.91 10.50 -9.16
CA PHE A 304 -3.92 9.50 -8.78
C PHE A 304 -4.65 8.17 -8.50
N HIS A 305 -5.70 8.23 -7.68
CA HIS A 305 -6.59 7.09 -7.43
C HIS A 305 -8.04 7.43 -7.76
N CYS A 306 -8.67 6.67 -8.65
CA CYS A 306 -10.08 6.80 -8.97
C CYS A 306 -10.75 5.45 -9.28
N ALA A 307 -12.03 5.46 -9.64
CA ALA A 307 -12.71 4.26 -10.12
C ALA A 307 -12.08 3.75 -11.42
N PRO A 308 -12.01 2.43 -11.65
CA PRO A 308 -12.55 1.35 -10.82
C PRO A 308 -11.62 0.94 -9.67
N ASN A 309 -12.17 0.33 -8.62
CA ASN A 309 -11.34 -0.49 -7.71
C ASN A 309 -11.21 -1.90 -8.31
N VAL A 310 -10.00 -2.45 -8.33
CA VAL A 310 -9.66 -3.74 -8.96
C VAL A 310 -9.02 -4.69 -7.94
N PRO A 311 -9.82 -5.43 -7.14
CA PRO A 311 -9.29 -6.36 -6.14
C PRO A 311 -8.60 -7.57 -6.77
N HIS A 312 -7.50 -7.99 -6.16
CA HIS A 312 -6.67 -9.10 -6.66
C HIS A 312 -7.07 -10.49 -6.16
N TYR A 313 -8.04 -10.58 -5.24
CA TYR A 313 -8.53 -11.86 -4.70
C TYR A 313 -9.81 -12.34 -5.40
N ALA A 314 -10.03 -13.65 -5.42
CA ALA A 314 -11.18 -14.28 -6.06
C ALA A 314 -12.49 -14.00 -5.33
N LYS A 315 -13.61 -14.11 -6.05
CA LYS A 315 -14.97 -13.87 -5.51
C LYS A 315 -15.15 -12.50 -4.87
N ASN A 316 -14.36 -11.52 -5.28
CA ASN A 316 -14.57 -10.12 -4.92
C ASN A 316 -15.86 -9.57 -5.57
N LYS A 317 -16.27 -8.38 -5.14
CA LYS A 317 -17.54 -7.74 -5.57
C LYS A 317 -17.30 -6.47 -6.39
N ALA A 318 -16.15 -6.36 -7.07
CA ALA A 318 -15.86 -5.19 -7.90
C ALA A 318 -16.95 -4.99 -8.96
N VAL A 319 -17.26 -3.71 -9.21
CA VAL A 319 -18.35 -3.27 -10.08
C VAL A 319 -17.78 -2.79 -11.40
N GLY A 320 -18.44 -3.14 -12.50
CA GLY A 320 -18.11 -2.65 -13.84
C GLY A 320 -17.33 -3.65 -14.69
N SER A 321 -17.10 -3.25 -15.93
CA SER A 321 -16.31 -3.97 -16.93
C SER A 321 -15.35 -3.02 -17.64
N ALA A 322 -14.25 -3.60 -18.14
CA ALA A 322 -13.32 -2.90 -19.01
C ALA A 322 -14.02 -2.42 -20.29
N LYS A 323 -13.71 -1.19 -20.71
CA LYS A 323 -14.18 -0.59 -21.97
C LYS A 323 -13.03 0.19 -22.62
N PRO A 324 -13.02 0.32 -23.95
CA PRO A 324 -12.00 1.09 -24.65
C PRO A 324 -11.84 2.49 -24.07
N GLY A 325 -10.60 2.95 -23.94
CA GLY A 325 -10.25 4.26 -23.37
C GLY A 325 -10.21 4.32 -21.84
N MET A 326 -10.56 3.26 -21.12
CA MET A 326 -10.35 3.19 -19.67
C MET A 326 -8.87 2.97 -19.35
N CYS A 327 -8.37 3.68 -18.33
CA CYS A 327 -7.04 3.50 -17.79
C CYS A 327 -7.09 3.12 -16.30
N PHE A 328 -6.43 2.03 -15.93
CA PHE A 328 -6.41 1.49 -14.56
C PHE A 328 -5.17 0.62 -14.31
N THR A 329 -4.88 0.36 -13.04
CA THR A 329 -3.76 -0.48 -12.58
C THR A 329 -4.22 -1.89 -12.23
N ILE A 330 -3.34 -2.86 -12.42
CA ILE A 330 -3.41 -4.17 -11.77
C ILE A 330 -2.09 -4.31 -11.01
N GLU A 331 -2.15 -4.56 -9.70
CA GLU A 331 -0.99 -4.46 -8.79
C GLU A 331 -0.97 -5.58 -7.71
N PRO A 332 -0.98 -6.87 -8.10
CA PRO A 332 -1.12 -7.96 -7.14
C PRO A 332 0.02 -8.02 -6.14
N MET A 333 -0.31 -7.88 -4.85
CA MET A 333 0.57 -8.14 -3.72
C MET A 333 0.41 -9.60 -3.28
N ILE A 334 1.49 -10.38 -3.37
CA ILE A 334 1.54 -11.81 -3.08
C ILE A 334 2.44 -12.07 -1.88
N SER A 335 2.04 -13.03 -1.02
CA SER A 335 2.78 -13.43 0.18
C SER A 335 3.10 -14.93 0.15
N VAL A 336 4.28 -15.34 0.63
CA VAL A 336 4.56 -16.78 0.88
C VAL A 336 3.81 -17.33 2.10
N GLY A 337 3.26 -16.45 2.93
CA GLY A 337 2.56 -16.80 4.15
C GLY A 337 1.14 -16.24 4.18
N SER A 338 0.81 -15.53 5.25
CA SER A 338 -0.51 -14.96 5.51
C SER A 338 -0.87 -13.83 4.54
N HIS A 339 -2.16 -13.73 4.21
CA HIS A 339 -2.72 -12.61 3.46
C HIS A 339 -3.09 -11.40 4.33
N ARG A 340 -3.00 -11.55 5.66
CA ARG A 340 -3.40 -10.53 6.63
C ARG A 340 -2.28 -9.53 6.81
N ASP A 341 -2.65 -8.27 6.88
CA ASP A 341 -1.75 -7.14 7.05
C ASP A 341 -1.85 -6.50 8.44
N LYS A 342 -0.84 -5.70 8.76
CA LYS A 342 -0.80 -4.81 9.91
C LYS A 342 -0.07 -3.53 9.49
N THR A 343 -0.65 -2.37 9.74
CA THR A 343 -0.01 -1.08 9.47
C THR A 343 0.88 -0.66 10.65
N TRP A 344 2.08 -0.16 10.37
CA TRP A 344 2.97 0.42 11.36
C TRP A 344 2.41 1.75 11.93
N PRO A 345 2.93 2.23 13.08
CA PRO A 345 2.51 3.50 13.67
C PRO A 345 2.87 4.76 12.85
N ASP A 346 3.57 4.61 11.72
CA ASP A 346 3.79 5.67 10.75
C ASP A 346 2.55 5.93 9.85
N GLU A 347 1.49 5.13 10.03
CA GLU A 347 0.21 5.17 9.31
C GLU A 347 0.29 4.79 7.81
N TRP A 348 1.45 4.32 7.34
CA TRP A 348 1.68 3.99 5.92
C TRP A 348 2.21 2.59 5.71
N THR A 349 3.28 2.21 6.39
CA THR A 349 4.01 0.96 6.12
C THR A 349 3.13 -0.23 6.46
N SER A 350 2.66 -0.94 5.43
CA SER A 350 1.82 -2.12 5.56
C SER A 350 2.70 -3.38 5.54
N VAL A 351 2.62 -4.22 6.57
CA VAL A 351 3.41 -5.45 6.66
C VAL A 351 2.53 -6.68 6.80
N THR A 352 3.03 -7.84 6.40
CA THR A 352 2.37 -9.12 6.69
C THR A 352 2.27 -9.34 8.20
N GLN A 353 1.14 -9.87 8.65
CA GLN A 353 0.87 -10.11 10.07
C GLN A 353 1.81 -11.19 10.66
N ASP A 354 2.30 -12.10 9.84
CA ASP A 354 3.20 -13.20 10.20
C ASP A 354 4.68 -12.93 9.91
N GLY A 355 5.02 -11.77 9.32
CA GLY A 355 6.40 -11.41 8.97
C GLY A 355 6.96 -12.17 7.76
N SER A 356 6.10 -12.84 6.99
CA SER A 356 6.48 -13.55 5.76
C SER A 356 6.80 -12.59 4.61
N LEU A 357 7.65 -13.05 3.68
CA LEU A 357 8.03 -12.29 2.48
C LEU A 357 6.83 -12.00 1.57
N THR A 358 6.87 -10.82 0.96
CA THR A 358 5.91 -10.36 -0.05
C THR A 358 6.59 -9.76 -1.26
N ALA A 359 5.91 -9.86 -2.40
CA ALA A 359 6.31 -9.20 -3.64
C ALA A 359 5.08 -8.61 -4.33
N GLN A 360 5.33 -7.57 -5.14
CA GLN A 360 4.31 -6.84 -5.87
C GLN A 360 4.89 -6.44 -7.24
N PHE A 361 4.04 -6.51 -8.25
CA PHE A 361 4.30 -5.98 -9.58
C PHE A 361 3.08 -5.21 -10.03
N GLU A 362 3.28 -4.16 -10.79
CA GLU A 362 2.18 -3.31 -11.26
C GLU A 362 2.42 -2.75 -12.65
N HIS A 363 1.31 -2.66 -13.40
CA HIS A 363 1.25 -1.87 -14.62
C HIS A 363 0.01 -0.97 -14.67
N THR A 364 0.19 0.24 -15.21
CA THR A 364 -0.89 1.07 -15.74
C THR A 364 -1.28 0.53 -17.12
N LEU A 365 -2.57 0.24 -17.31
CA LEU A 365 -3.13 -0.39 -18.50
C LEU A 365 -4.11 0.55 -19.20
N LEU A 366 -4.09 0.58 -20.53
CA LEU A 366 -5.10 1.25 -21.35
C LEU A 366 -5.88 0.20 -22.14
N VAL A 367 -7.18 0.12 -21.93
CA VAL A 367 -8.04 -0.79 -22.70
C VAL A 367 -8.21 -0.26 -24.12
N THR A 368 -7.91 -1.08 -25.12
CA THR A 368 -8.11 -0.78 -26.54
C THR A 368 -9.44 -1.34 -27.04
N GLU A 369 -9.76 -1.15 -28.32
CA GLU A 369 -10.98 -1.70 -28.95
C GLU A 369 -11.03 -3.24 -28.94
N ASP A 370 -9.87 -3.89 -28.89
CA ASP A 370 -9.71 -5.34 -29.07
C ASP A 370 -8.87 -6.02 -27.97
N GLY A 371 -8.31 -5.26 -27.03
CA GLY A 371 -7.42 -5.78 -26.01
C GLY A 371 -6.96 -4.71 -25.01
N VAL A 372 -5.64 -4.69 -24.79
CA VAL A 372 -4.98 -3.81 -23.81
C VAL A 372 -3.62 -3.36 -24.34
N GLU A 373 -3.28 -2.10 -24.06
CA GLU A 373 -1.95 -1.55 -24.17
C GLU A 373 -1.36 -1.41 -22.76
N VAL A 374 -0.20 -2.03 -22.52
CA VAL A 374 0.53 -1.92 -21.24
C VAL A 374 1.37 -0.65 -21.29
N LEU A 375 0.86 0.46 -20.74
CA LEU A 375 1.48 1.78 -20.90
C LEU A 375 2.83 1.90 -20.20
N THR A 376 3.04 1.14 -19.12
CA THR A 376 4.28 1.11 -18.33
C THR A 376 5.15 -0.12 -18.61
N ALA A 377 4.96 -0.75 -19.78
CA ALA A 377 5.73 -1.90 -20.23
C ALA A 377 7.25 -1.67 -20.12
N ARG A 378 7.98 -2.76 -19.91
CA ARG A 378 9.45 -2.77 -19.83
C ARG A 378 10.09 -2.37 -21.16
N LEU A 379 11.23 -1.71 -21.08
CA LEU A 379 12.13 -1.45 -22.21
C LEU A 379 13.10 -2.63 -22.39
N PRO A 380 13.75 -2.78 -23.56
CA PRO A 380 14.67 -3.88 -23.80
C PRO A 380 15.83 -3.98 -22.79
N ASP A 381 16.22 -2.86 -22.18
CA ASP A 381 17.32 -2.76 -21.22
C ASP A 381 16.88 -2.57 -19.77
N SER A 382 15.57 -2.65 -19.45
CA SER A 382 15.08 -2.52 -18.09
C SER A 382 15.78 -3.53 -17.16
N PRO A 383 16.23 -3.14 -15.95
CA PRO A 383 16.96 -4.01 -15.04
C PRO A 383 16.07 -5.09 -14.41
N GLY A 384 16.67 -6.14 -13.88
CA GLY A 384 15.96 -7.29 -13.32
C GLY A 384 15.28 -8.12 -14.41
N GLY A 385 14.12 -8.67 -14.11
CA GLY A 385 13.38 -9.56 -15.02
C GLY A 385 13.14 -10.93 -14.40
N PRO A 386 12.41 -11.80 -15.11
CA PRO A 386 12.05 -13.11 -14.61
C PRO A 386 13.28 -14.01 -14.45
N VAL A 387 13.28 -14.79 -13.37
CA VAL A 387 14.26 -15.86 -13.14
C VAL A 387 13.55 -17.21 -13.04
N GLN A 388 14.31 -18.30 -13.18
CA GLN A 388 13.73 -19.63 -13.07
C GLN A 388 13.28 -19.90 -11.63
N MET A 389 11.98 -20.14 -11.44
CA MET A 389 11.47 -20.58 -10.15
C MET A 389 12.08 -21.93 -9.73
N PRO A 390 12.37 -22.13 -8.42
CA PRO A 390 12.73 -23.44 -7.90
C PRO A 390 11.67 -24.47 -8.27
N GLY A 391 12.09 -25.67 -8.66
CA GLY A 391 11.16 -26.76 -8.94
C GLY A 391 10.24 -26.99 -7.73
N THR A 392 8.93 -26.91 -7.94
CA THR A 392 7.97 -27.34 -6.92
C THR A 392 8.12 -28.84 -6.78
N THR A 393 8.81 -29.32 -5.74
CA THR A 393 8.70 -30.72 -5.34
C THR A 393 7.27 -30.93 -4.90
N ASN A 394 6.42 -31.33 -5.83
CA ASN A 394 5.18 -32.01 -5.46
C ASN A 394 5.63 -33.19 -4.60
N GLY A 395 5.13 -33.26 -3.37
CA GLY A 395 5.36 -34.40 -2.51
C GLY A 395 4.78 -35.64 -3.20
N GLU A 396 5.60 -36.32 -4.00
CA GLU A 396 5.39 -37.72 -4.31
C GLU A 396 5.50 -38.44 -2.97
N THR A 397 4.35 -38.83 -2.44
CA THR A 397 4.26 -39.86 -1.41
C THR A 397 5.01 -41.06 -1.95
N ASN A 398 6.21 -41.31 -1.43
CA ASN A 398 6.89 -42.60 -1.57
C ASN A 398 5.92 -43.66 -1.06
N GLY A 399 5.24 -44.34 -1.99
CA GLY A 399 4.53 -45.56 -1.71
C GLY A 399 5.56 -46.59 -1.29
N GLU A 400 5.71 -46.80 0.01
CA GLU A 400 6.39 -47.97 0.54
C GLU A 400 5.67 -49.21 0.01
N ALA A 401 6.35 -49.91 -0.89
CA ALA A 401 6.04 -51.27 -1.23
C ALA A 401 6.15 -52.13 0.03
N LYS A 402 5.01 -52.45 0.66
CA LYS A 402 4.93 -53.58 1.57
C LYS A 402 5.08 -54.87 0.76
N ALA A 403 6.30 -55.38 0.75
CA ALA A 403 6.58 -56.75 0.37
C ALA A 403 5.84 -57.73 1.31
N ALA A 404 5.36 -58.81 0.71
CA ALA A 404 4.70 -59.92 1.37
C ALA A 404 5.61 -60.63 2.38
N ALA A 405 5.06 -60.93 3.57
CA ALA A 405 5.32 -62.11 4.37
C ALA A 405 4.16 -62.29 5.36
#